data_AF-A0A9E0YCZ8-F1
#
_entry.id   AF-A0A9E0YCZ8-F1
#
_cell.length_a   1.000
_cell.length_b   1.000
_cell.length_c   1.000
_cell.angle_alpha   90.00
_cell.angle_beta   90.00
_cell.angle_gamma   90.00
#
_symmetry.space_group_name_H-M   'P 1'
#
loop_
_entity.id
_entity.type
_entity.pdbx_description
1 polymer ?
#
loop_
_entity_poly.entity_id
_entity_poly.type
_entity_poly.pdbx_seq_one_letter_code
_entity_poly.pdbx_strand_id
1 'polypeptide(L)'
;MNENAKRRILVVDDEDSIRRVLRATLSSHGYEVREAVNAAEALQFAIEFRPELVILDLGLPDRPGAEVLKSIRGWSSVPILILTAHDSESEKVNALDAGADDYLTKPFSVAELLARLRVAFRHRSGTKDGEPARFGKLEVDLDGHRVRVDGKDVHLTVTEFEILRVLLKFAGKVVTHRNLLKEIWGPNSVEHTQYLRVYVGQLRKKLRVAGDAAERIVTEPGVGYRFEITA
;
A
#
# COMPACT_ATOMS: atom_id res chain seq x y z
N MET A 1 -13.24 -9.04 27.85
CA MET A 1 -12.69 -8.65 26.53
C MET A 1 -11.88 -7.40 26.77
N ASN A 2 -10.55 -7.45 26.60
CA ASN A 2 -9.67 -6.33 26.99
C ASN A 2 -9.93 -5.12 26.09
N GLU A 3 -10.52 -4.09 26.69
CA GLU A 3 -10.60 -2.74 26.16
C GLU A 3 -9.18 -2.16 26.05
N ASN A 4 -8.83 -1.64 24.87
CA ASN A 4 -7.66 -0.79 24.59
C ASN A 4 -6.26 -1.44 24.51
N ALA A 5 -6.11 -2.57 23.81
CA ALA A 5 -4.77 -2.97 23.34
C ALA A 5 -4.29 -1.96 22.27
N LYS A 6 -3.28 -1.15 22.62
CA LYS A 6 -2.63 -0.22 21.68
C LYS A 6 -2.04 -1.01 20.51
N ARG A 7 -2.24 -0.52 19.28
CA ARG A 7 -1.64 -1.14 18.10
C ARG A 7 -0.12 -0.99 18.15
N ARG A 8 0.58 -2.09 17.87
CA ARG A 8 2.05 -2.15 17.95
C ARG A 8 2.71 -1.78 16.63
N ILE A 9 3.62 -0.81 16.64
CA ILE A 9 4.39 -0.37 15.47
C ILE A 9 5.88 -0.52 15.76
N LEU A 10 6.59 -1.22 14.87
CA LEU A 10 8.05 -1.27 14.87
C LEU A 10 8.59 -0.17 13.96
N VAL A 11 9.43 0.71 14.47
CA VAL A 11 10.12 1.76 13.72
C VAL A 11 11.58 1.38 13.55
N VAL A 12 12.04 1.25 12.32
CA VAL A 12 13.41 0.87 11.96
C VAL A 12 14.02 2.01 11.16
N ASP A 13 14.99 2.70 11.74
CA ASP A 13 15.69 3.84 11.14
C ASP A 13 16.98 4.06 11.93
N ASP A 14 18.11 4.39 11.29
CA ASP A 14 19.38 4.61 11.98
C ASP A 14 19.51 6.03 12.55
N GLU A 15 18.75 6.99 12.01
CA GLU A 15 18.74 8.38 12.45
C GLU A 15 17.92 8.57 13.74
N ASP A 16 18.60 8.93 14.84
CA ASP A 16 17.94 9.13 16.14
C ASP A 16 16.90 10.26 16.13
N SER A 17 17.13 11.31 15.34
CA SER A 17 16.20 12.41 15.12
C SER A 17 14.88 11.94 14.53
N ILE A 18 14.93 11.11 13.47
CA ILE A 18 13.75 10.57 12.80
C ILE A 18 12.98 9.65 13.75
N ARG A 19 13.67 8.72 14.41
CA ARG A 19 13.06 7.82 15.40
C ARG A 19 12.35 8.58 16.51
N ARG A 20 12.97 9.63 17.08
CA ARG A 20 12.34 10.48 18.12
C ARG A 20 11.04 11.12 17.63
N VAL A 21 11.05 11.71 16.44
CA VAL A 21 9.86 12.35 15.83
C VAL A 21 8.77 11.32 15.60
N LEU A 22 9.10 10.16 15.02
CA LEU A 22 8.15 9.08 14.78
C LEU A 22 7.56 8.56 16.08
N ARG A 23 8.38 8.23 17.08
CA ARG A 23 7.92 7.77 18.39
C ARG A 23 7.00 8.77 19.07
N ALA A 24 7.36 10.06 19.12
CA ALA A 24 6.52 11.09 19.74
C ALA A 24 5.16 11.23 19.01
N THR A 25 5.20 11.25 17.68
CA THR A 25 4.01 11.34 16.83
C THR A 25 3.11 10.11 17.01
N LEU A 26 3.65 8.91 16.92
CA LEU A 26 2.87 7.67 17.01
C LEU A 26 2.33 7.43 18.42
N SER A 27 3.15 7.69 19.45
CA SER A 27 2.72 7.51 20.85
C SER A 27 1.59 8.46 21.23
N SER A 28 1.63 9.72 20.76
CA SER A 28 0.54 10.69 20.98
C SER A 28 -0.77 10.28 20.28
N HIS A 29 -0.70 9.46 19.24
CA HIS A 29 -1.85 8.89 18.54
C HIS A 29 -2.27 7.50 19.08
N GLY A 30 -1.75 7.10 20.24
CA GLY A 30 -2.18 5.89 20.94
C GLY A 30 -1.54 4.59 20.45
N TYR A 31 -0.47 4.65 19.65
CA TYR A 31 0.29 3.47 19.25
C TYR A 31 1.33 3.07 20.31
N GLU A 32 1.63 1.78 20.41
CA GLU A 32 2.79 1.27 21.13
C GLU A 32 3.95 1.14 20.15
N VAL A 33 5.08 1.79 20.43
CA VAL A 33 6.20 1.90 19.50
C VAL A 33 7.43 1.19 20.06
N ARG A 34 8.02 0.28 19.27
CA ARG A 34 9.37 -0.25 19.51
C ARG A 34 10.28 0.28 18.41
N GLU A 35 11.50 0.64 18.76
CA GLU A 35 12.51 1.17 17.84
C GLU A 35 13.62 0.14 17.60
N ALA A 36 14.16 0.13 16.39
CA ALA A 36 15.37 -0.59 16.00
C ALA A 36 16.29 0.36 15.22
N VAL A 37 17.60 0.29 15.47
CA VAL A 37 18.58 1.19 14.84
C VAL A 37 19.35 0.54 13.70
N ASN A 38 19.14 -0.75 13.45
CA ASN A 38 19.83 -1.55 12.45
C ASN A 38 18.99 -2.77 12.03
N ALA A 39 19.43 -3.48 10.99
CA ALA A 39 18.74 -4.63 10.43
C ALA A 39 18.65 -5.81 11.42
N ALA A 40 19.70 -6.05 12.19
CA ALA A 40 19.72 -7.13 13.19
C ALA A 40 18.63 -6.95 14.26
N GLU A 41 18.56 -5.75 14.86
CA GLU A 41 17.51 -5.39 15.82
C GLU A 41 16.12 -5.44 15.19
N ALA A 42 15.98 -4.96 13.95
CA ALA A 42 14.70 -4.99 13.24
C ALA A 42 14.14 -6.41 13.12
N LEU A 43 14.97 -7.36 12.70
CA LEU A 43 14.56 -8.76 12.54
C LEU A 43 14.24 -9.42 13.88
N GLN A 44 15.05 -9.17 14.92
CA GLN A 44 14.80 -9.67 16.26
C GLN A 44 13.48 -9.11 16.82
N PHE A 45 13.30 -7.80 16.74
CA PHE A 45 12.13 -7.12 17.31
C PHE A 45 10.86 -7.42 16.52
N ALA A 46 10.94 -7.66 15.21
CA ALA A 46 9.79 -8.13 14.43
C ALA A 46 9.21 -9.45 14.99
N ILE A 47 10.06 -10.34 15.51
CA ILE A 47 9.64 -11.62 16.10
C ILE A 47 9.12 -11.43 17.53
N GLU A 48 9.88 -10.75 18.38
CA GLU A 48 9.56 -10.58 19.80
C GLU A 48 8.36 -9.67 20.03
N PHE A 49 8.35 -8.51 19.37
CA PHE A 49 7.34 -7.48 19.57
C PHE A 49 6.04 -7.77 18.83
N ARG A 50 6.09 -8.64 17.81
CA ARG A 50 4.95 -8.98 16.93
C ARG A 50 4.18 -7.72 16.51
N PRO A 51 4.83 -6.80 15.78
CA PRO A 51 4.21 -5.56 15.36
C PRO A 51 3.01 -5.84 14.45
N GLU A 52 2.05 -4.93 14.46
CA GLU A 52 0.94 -4.90 13.52
C GLU A 52 1.24 -4.04 12.29
N LEU A 53 2.33 -3.25 12.34
CA LEU A 53 2.91 -2.52 11.22
C LEU A 53 4.40 -2.27 11.47
N VAL A 54 5.21 -2.32 10.41
CA VAL A 54 6.62 -1.93 10.43
C VAL A 54 6.81 -0.68 9.59
N ILE A 55 7.51 0.32 10.13
CA ILE A 55 8.06 1.44 9.39
C ILE A 55 9.55 1.16 9.21
N LEU A 56 10.03 1.10 7.98
CA LEU A 56 11.38 0.62 7.67
C LEU A 56 12.12 1.58 6.74
N ASP A 57 13.21 2.16 7.23
CA ASP A 57 14.18 2.88 6.40
C ASP A 57 15.04 1.89 5.58
N LEU A 58 15.38 2.28 4.35
CA LEU A 58 16.22 1.46 3.47
C LEU A 58 17.72 1.61 3.73
N GLY A 59 18.15 2.73 4.31
CA GLY A 59 19.55 3.14 4.51
C GLY A 59 20.17 2.65 5.82
N LEU A 60 19.94 1.40 6.20
CA LEU A 60 20.46 0.88 7.47
C LEU A 60 21.99 0.62 7.43
N PRO A 61 22.70 0.81 8.56
CA PRO A 61 24.17 0.82 8.59
C PRO A 61 24.83 -0.55 8.44
N ASP A 62 24.13 -1.63 8.80
CA ASP A 62 24.67 -2.98 8.85
C ASP A 62 24.30 -3.83 7.62
N ARG A 63 23.08 -3.67 7.08
CA ARG A 63 22.59 -4.35 5.87
C ARG A 63 21.56 -3.50 5.12
N PRO A 64 21.39 -3.67 3.80
CA PRO A 64 20.34 -2.99 3.06
C PRO A 64 18.94 -3.28 3.64
N GLY A 65 18.11 -2.26 3.86
CA GLY A 65 16.75 -2.46 4.39
C GLY A 65 15.86 -3.33 3.49
N ALA A 66 16.16 -3.40 2.19
CA ALA A 66 15.48 -4.31 1.26
C ALA A 66 15.67 -5.80 1.63
N GLU A 67 16.79 -6.17 2.26
CA GLU A 67 16.99 -7.53 2.78
C GLU A 67 16.11 -7.79 4.00
N VAL A 68 15.98 -6.81 4.91
CA VAL A 68 15.08 -6.88 6.07
C VAL A 68 13.64 -7.09 5.61
N LEU A 69 13.20 -6.32 4.62
CA LEU A 69 11.88 -6.46 3.99
C LEU A 69 11.65 -7.89 3.49
N LYS A 70 12.57 -8.43 2.68
CA LYS A 70 12.47 -9.80 2.14
C LYS A 70 12.45 -10.85 3.25
N SER A 71 13.30 -10.69 4.28
CA SER A 71 13.35 -11.62 5.41
C SER A 71 12.04 -11.63 6.19
N ILE A 72 11.46 -10.47 6.52
CA ILE A 72 10.16 -10.40 7.21
C ILE A 72 9.05 -11.01 6.33
N ARG A 73 9.06 -10.72 5.02
CA ARG A 73 8.09 -11.28 4.06
C ARG A 73 8.14 -12.80 3.92
N GLY A 74 9.29 -13.41 4.19
CA GLY A 74 9.43 -14.87 4.18
C GLY A 74 8.54 -15.60 5.19
N TRP A 75 8.09 -14.91 6.25
CA TRP A 75 7.31 -15.54 7.33
C TRP A 75 6.15 -14.69 7.85
N SER A 76 6.02 -13.43 7.43
CA SER A 76 5.00 -12.50 7.93
C SER A 76 4.38 -11.63 6.84
N SER A 77 3.05 -11.49 6.92
CA SER A 77 2.26 -10.55 6.14
C SER A 77 2.00 -9.22 6.86
N VAL A 78 2.80 -8.90 7.90
CA VAL A 78 2.70 -7.61 8.59
C VAL A 78 2.87 -6.46 7.59
N PRO A 79 2.00 -5.44 7.59
CA PRO A 79 2.18 -4.27 6.74
C PRO A 79 3.55 -3.60 6.96
N ILE A 80 4.27 -3.29 5.88
CA ILE A 80 5.58 -2.60 5.91
C ILE A 80 5.48 -1.32 5.09
N LEU A 81 5.61 -0.17 5.76
CA LEU A 81 5.75 1.15 5.16
C LEU A 81 7.24 1.48 5.06
N ILE A 82 7.72 1.72 3.85
CA ILE A 82 9.12 2.09 3.62
C ILE A 82 9.32 3.60 3.81
N LEU A 83 10.38 3.99 4.52
CA LEU A 83 10.90 5.35 4.50
C LEU A 83 12.11 5.39 3.57
N THR A 84 12.21 6.43 2.74
CA THR A 84 13.39 6.62 1.88
C THR A 84 13.74 8.10 1.78
N ALA A 85 15.04 8.42 1.80
CA ALA A 85 15.54 9.77 1.54
C ALA A 85 15.59 10.11 0.04
N HIS A 86 15.51 9.10 -0.81
CA HIS A 86 15.59 9.26 -2.26
C HIS A 86 14.21 9.19 -2.88
N ASP A 87 13.84 10.26 -3.60
CA ASP A 87 12.56 10.30 -4.31
C ASP A 87 12.59 9.55 -5.66
N SER A 88 13.67 8.81 -5.94
CA SER A 88 13.88 8.18 -7.24
C SER A 88 12.82 7.10 -7.53
N GLU A 89 12.25 7.14 -8.74
CA GLU A 89 11.21 6.20 -9.17
C GLU A 89 11.70 4.74 -9.09
N SER A 90 12.97 4.50 -9.43
CA SER A 90 13.57 3.16 -9.42
C SER A 90 13.61 2.54 -8.02
N GLU A 91 13.95 3.31 -7.00
CA GLU A 91 14.00 2.82 -5.62
C GLU A 91 12.62 2.51 -5.07
N LYS A 92 11.63 3.36 -5.36
CA LYS A 92 10.22 3.14 -5.00
C LYS A 92 9.68 1.87 -5.63
N VAL A 93 9.93 1.67 -6.93
CA VAL A 93 9.53 0.46 -7.65
C VAL A 93 10.19 -0.77 -7.04
N ASN A 94 11.50 -0.74 -6.81
CA ASN A 94 12.24 -1.86 -6.23
C ASN A 94 11.72 -2.25 -4.83
N ALA A 95 11.39 -1.26 -4.00
CA ALA A 95 10.88 -1.49 -2.65
C ALA A 95 9.49 -2.16 -2.69
N LEU A 96 8.57 -1.65 -3.51
CA LEU A 96 7.23 -2.22 -3.68
C LEU A 96 7.27 -3.62 -4.31
N ASP A 97 8.14 -3.82 -5.31
CA ASP A 97 8.34 -5.14 -5.94
C ASP A 97 8.97 -6.16 -4.98
N ALA A 98 9.79 -5.71 -4.02
CA ALA A 98 10.32 -6.53 -2.93
C ALA A 98 9.28 -6.85 -1.84
N GLY A 99 8.06 -6.32 -1.96
CA GLY A 99 6.93 -6.64 -1.11
C GLY A 99 6.57 -5.56 -0.09
N ALA A 100 7.12 -4.34 -0.19
CA ALA A 100 6.62 -3.23 0.62
C ALA A 100 5.14 -2.96 0.33
N ASP A 101 4.40 -2.56 1.35
CA ASP A 101 2.98 -2.23 1.21
C ASP A 101 2.78 -0.80 0.70
N ASP A 102 3.68 0.10 1.08
CA ASP A 102 3.67 1.50 0.67
C ASP A 102 5.05 2.12 0.94
N TYR A 103 5.28 3.33 0.46
CA TYR A 103 6.50 4.09 0.73
C TYR A 103 6.19 5.54 1.11
N LEU A 104 7.12 6.20 1.77
CA LEU A 104 7.04 7.60 2.18
C LEU A 104 8.43 8.25 2.03
N THR A 105 8.52 9.29 1.20
CA THR A 105 9.77 10.02 0.96
C THR A 105 10.06 10.98 2.12
N LYS A 106 11.32 11.02 2.60
CA LYS A 106 11.82 12.03 3.54
C LYS A 106 12.18 13.32 2.79
N PRO A 107 11.82 14.52 3.28
CA PRO A 107 11.02 14.79 4.48
C PRO A 107 9.52 14.58 4.23
N PHE A 108 8.80 14.05 5.22
CA PHE A 108 7.36 13.79 5.14
C PHE A 108 6.56 14.59 6.17
N SER A 109 5.28 14.82 5.88
CA SER A 109 4.36 15.42 6.84
C SER A 109 3.76 14.36 7.79
N VAL A 110 3.45 14.77 9.02
CA VAL A 110 2.73 13.92 10.00
C VAL A 110 1.37 13.47 9.45
N ALA A 111 0.66 14.36 8.75
CA ALA A 111 -0.65 14.07 8.18
C ALA A 111 -0.57 12.93 7.14
N GLU A 112 0.46 12.96 6.29
CA GLU A 112 0.70 11.94 5.27
C GLU A 112 1.05 10.58 5.91
N LEU A 113 1.97 10.56 6.88
CA LEU A 113 2.31 9.35 7.62
C LEU A 113 1.07 8.70 8.23
N LEU A 114 0.26 9.50 8.96
CA LEU A 114 -0.94 8.99 9.60
C LEU A 114 -1.99 8.49 8.59
N ALA A 115 -2.07 9.11 7.41
CA ALA A 115 -2.94 8.63 6.33
C ALA A 115 -2.50 7.25 5.83
N ARG A 116 -1.20 7.05 5.56
CA ARG A 116 -0.65 5.76 5.11
C ARG A 116 -0.83 4.67 6.16
N LEU A 117 -0.64 4.99 7.43
CA LEU A 117 -0.88 4.06 8.55
C LEU A 117 -2.35 3.62 8.62
N ARG A 118 -3.31 4.54 8.49
CA ARG A 118 -4.74 4.21 8.48
C ARG A 118 -5.09 3.24 7.35
N VAL A 119 -4.56 3.47 6.16
CA VAL A 119 -4.75 2.59 5.00
C VAL A 119 -4.16 1.20 5.27
N ALA A 120 -2.92 1.14 5.76
CA ALA A 120 -2.23 -0.12 6.03
C ALA A 120 -2.97 -0.99 7.05
N PHE A 121 -3.53 -0.39 8.10
CA PHE A 121 -4.29 -1.14 9.10
C PHE A 121 -5.67 -1.61 8.63
N ARG A 122 -6.36 -0.86 7.76
CA ARG A 122 -7.73 -1.20 7.35
C ARG A 122 -7.78 -2.52 6.57
N HIS A 123 -6.74 -2.83 5.80
CA HIS A 123 -6.64 -4.07 5.03
C HIS A 123 -6.45 -5.33 5.87
N ARG A 124 -6.11 -5.21 7.17
CA ARG A 124 -6.10 -6.36 8.10
C ARG A 124 -7.49 -6.72 8.62
N SER A 125 -8.45 -5.82 8.54
CA SER A 125 -9.77 -6.01 9.16
C SER A 125 -10.78 -6.75 8.27
N GLY A 126 -10.43 -7.08 7.03
CA GLY A 126 -11.30 -7.82 6.10
C GLY A 126 -12.55 -7.04 5.73
N THR A 127 -12.74 -6.77 4.44
CA THR A 127 -14.09 -6.60 3.91
C THR A 127 -14.90 -7.83 4.33
N LYS A 128 -16.05 -7.65 5.00
CA LYS A 128 -16.95 -8.76 5.29
C LYS A 128 -17.28 -9.46 3.97
N ASP A 129 -17.07 -10.77 3.92
CA ASP A 129 -17.32 -11.59 2.73
C ASP A 129 -18.75 -11.37 2.22
N GLY A 130 -18.89 -11.08 0.92
CA GLY A 130 -20.18 -10.99 0.21
C GLY A 130 -20.83 -9.61 0.08
N GLU A 131 -20.30 -8.54 0.69
CA GLU A 131 -20.83 -7.18 0.45
C GLU A 131 -20.03 -6.44 -0.64
N PRO A 132 -20.70 -5.77 -1.61
CA PRO A 132 -20.02 -4.95 -2.60
C PRO A 132 -19.13 -3.89 -1.94
N ALA A 133 -17.90 -3.76 -2.43
CA ALA A 133 -16.98 -2.73 -1.97
C ALA A 133 -17.50 -1.35 -2.39
N ARG A 134 -17.68 -0.44 -1.42
CA ARG A 134 -18.27 0.89 -1.64
C ARG A 134 -17.23 1.99 -1.42
N PHE A 135 -17.08 2.88 -2.40
CA PHE A 135 -16.17 4.02 -2.38
C PHE A 135 -16.88 5.28 -2.88
N GLY A 136 -17.54 5.98 -1.96
CA GLY A 136 -18.47 7.07 -2.33
C GLY A 136 -19.61 6.52 -3.17
N LYS A 137 -19.74 7.01 -4.41
CA LYS A 137 -20.76 6.58 -5.37
C LYS A 137 -20.40 5.32 -6.16
N LEU A 138 -19.17 4.84 -6.05
CA LEU A 138 -18.71 3.62 -6.71
C LEU A 138 -19.07 2.39 -5.85
N GLU A 139 -19.75 1.42 -6.46
CA GLU A 139 -20.01 0.11 -5.88
C GLU A 139 -19.36 -0.96 -6.77
N VAL A 140 -18.61 -1.88 -6.18
CA VAL A 140 -17.97 -2.98 -6.90
C VAL A 140 -18.29 -4.30 -6.21
N ASP A 141 -19.09 -5.11 -6.88
CA ASP A 141 -19.34 -6.50 -6.53
C ASP A 141 -18.25 -7.37 -7.17
N LEU A 142 -17.33 -7.84 -6.33
CA LEU A 142 -16.17 -8.62 -6.76
C LEU A 142 -16.57 -10.04 -7.18
N ASP A 143 -17.55 -10.64 -6.50
CA ASP A 143 -18.00 -12.00 -6.79
C ASP A 143 -18.92 -12.00 -8.02
N GLY A 144 -19.86 -11.06 -8.07
CA GLY A 144 -20.81 -10.87 -9.16
C GLY A 144 -20.24 -10.17 -10.39
N HIS A 145 -18.96 -9.77 -10.39
CA HIS A 145 -18.28 -9.08 -11.49
C HIS A 145 -19.03 -7.84 -12.00
N ARG A 146 -19.57 -7.05 -11.06
CA ARG A 146 -20.46 -5.92 -11.37
C ARG A 146 -19.95 -4.63 -10.78
N VAL A 147 -19.95 -3.58 -11.61
CA VAL A 147 -19.54 -2.23 -11.20
C VAL A 147 -20.69 -1.27 -11.41
N ARG A 148 -20.98 -0.45 -10.40
CA ARG A 148 -21.95 0.64 -10.47
C ARG A 148 -21.34 1.95 -10.03
N VAL A 149 -21.75 3.05 -10.68
CA VAL A 149 -21.44 4.41 -10.24
C VAL A 149 -22.76 5.17 -10.17
N ASP A 150 -23.04 5.78 -9.01
CA ASP A 150 -24.29 6.51 -8.78
C ASP A 150 -25.54 5.64 -9.04
N GLY A 151 -25.45 4.35 -8.68
CA GLY A 151 -26.49 3.34 -8.89
C GLY A 151 -26.62 2.81 -10.33
N LYS A 152 -25.85 3.33 -11.30
CA LYS A 152 -25.90 2.91 -12.71
C LYS A 152 -24.82 1.89 -13.04
N ASP A 153 -25.17 0.83 -13.76
CA ASP A 153 -24.20 -0.19 -14.17
C ASP A 153 -23.17 0.37 -15.17
N VAL A 154 -21.90 0.04 -14.93
CA VAL A 154 -20.77 0.37 -15.81
C VAL A 154 -20.23 -0.92 -16.38
N HIS A 155 -20.38 -1.11 -17.69
CA HIS A 155 -19.91 -2.31 -18.36
C HIS A 155 -18.39 -2.28 -18.58
N LEU A 156 -17.66 -3.07 -17.79
CA LEU A 156 -16.23 -3.28 -17.94
C LEU A 156 -15.96 -4.57 -18.72
N THR A 157 -14.88 -4.57 -19.51
CA THR A 157 -14.31 -5.80 -20.06
C THR A 157 -13.65 -6.60 -18.93
N VAL A 158 -13.36 -7.89 -19.18
CA VAL A 158 -12.66 -8.75 -18.21
C VAL A 158 -11.37 -8.08 -17.74
N THR A 159 -10.55 -7.60 -18.67
CA THR A 159 -9.27 -6.94 -18.35
C THR A 159 -9.44 -5.67 -17.54
N GLU A 160 -10.40 -4.82 -17.89
CA GLU A 160 -10.67 -3.58 -17.15
C GLU A 160 -11.15 -3.88 -15.72
N PHE A 161 -12.00 -4.90 -15.56
CA PHE A 161 -12.46 -5.36 -14.26
C PHE A 161 -11.30 -5.93 -13.44
N GLU A 162 -10.43 -6.74 -14.02
CA GLU A 162 -9.26 -7.29 -13.35
C GLU A 162 -8.29 -6.21 -12.87
N ILE A 163 -8.05 -5.17 -13.68
CA ILE A 163 -7.26 -4.00 -13.25
C ILE A 163 -7.92 -3.35 -12.02
N LEU A 164 -9.23 -3.08 -12.09
CA LEU A 164 -9.94 -2.47 -10.98
C LEU A 164 -9.90 -3.37 -9.74
N ARG A 165 -10.10 -4.68 -9.89
CA ARG A 165 -10.05 -5.67 -8.81
C ARG A 165 -8.69 -5.68 -8.11
N VAL A 166 -7.59 -5.70 -8.85
CA VAL A 166 -6.24 -5.66 -8.26
C VAL A 166 -6.01 -4.33 -7.54
N LEU A 167 -6.41 -3.21 -8.14
CA LEU A 167 -6.29 -1.90 -7.49
C LEU A 167 -7.15 -1.79 -6.21
N LEU A 168 -8.33 -2.40 -6.18
CA LEU A 168 -9.19 -2.44 -5.01
C LEU A 168 -8.65 -3.37 -3.91
N LYS A 169 -8.09 -4.52 -4.29
CA LYS A 169 -7.37 -5.44 -3.39
C LYS A 169 -6.24 -4.72 -2.64
N PHE A 170 -5.60 -3.75 -3.30
CA PHE A 170 -4.56 -2.91 -2.71
C PHE A 170 -5.00 -1.45 -2.53
N ALA A 171 -6.29 -1.18 -2.29
CA ALA A 171 -6.80 0.18 -2.23
C ALA A 171 -6.01 1.07 -1.25
N GLY A 172 -5.64 2.27 -1.69
CA GLY A 172 -4.81 3.23 -0.97
C GLY A 172 -3.31 2.98 -1.03
N LYS A 173 -2.86 1.86 -1.60
CA LYS A 173 -1.43 1.55 -1.83
C LYS A 173 -1.08 1.74 -3.30
N VAL A 174 0.18 2.07 -3.56
CA VAL A 174 0.71 2.09 -4.92
C VAL A 174 0.98 0.67 -5.39
N VAL A 175 0.40 0.28 -6.51
CA VAL A 175 0.70 -1.00 -7.18
C VAL A 175 1.58 -0.70 -8.38
N THR A 176 2.78 -1.29 -8.40
CA THR A 176 3.75 -1.07 -9.48
C THR A 176 3.23 -1.60 -10.81
N HIS A 177 3.73 -1.06 -11.92
CA HIS A 177 3.43 -1.58 -13.26
C HIS A 177 3.72 -3.09 -13.35
N ARG A 178 4.86 -3.53 -12.78
CA ARG A 178 5.28 -4.93 -12.78
C ARG A 178 4.31 -5.81 -12.00
N ASN A 179 3.91 -5.40 -10.80
CA ASN A 179 2.97 -6.16 -9.98
C ASN A 179 1.57 -6.21 -10.59
N LEU A 180 1.08 -5.10 -11.18
CA LEU A 180 -0.19 -5.11 -11.93
C LEU A 180 -0.14 -6.10 -13.09
N LEU A 181 0.92 -6.02 -13.92
CA LEU A 181 1.08 -6.92 -15.06
C LEU A 181 1.13 -8.39 -14.61
N LYS A 182 1.86 -8.66 -13.52
CA LYS A 182 2.01 -10.01 -12.95
C LYS A 182 0.69 -10.57 -12.41
N GLU A 183 -0.11 -9.77 -11.68
CA GLU A 183 -1.39 -10.22 -11.12
C GLU A 183 -2.45 -10.45 -12.21
N ILE A 184 -2.46 -9.63 -13.29
CA ILE A 184 -3.50 -9.68 -14.32
C ILE A 184 -3.17 -10.70 -15.43
N TRP A 185 -1.93 -10.73 -15.89
CA TRP A 185 -1.51 -11.55 -17.05
C TRP A 185 -0.42 -12.58 -16.73
N GLY A 186 0.08 -12.62 -15.49
CA GLY A 186 1.10 -13.58 -15.06
C GLY A 186 2.55 -13.09 -15.25
N PRO A 187 3.53 -13.87 -14.76
CA PRO A 187 4.93 -13.44 -14.67
C PRO A 187 5.62 -13.21 -16.03
N ASN A 188 5.09 -13.76 -17.12
CA ASN A 188 5.67 -13.63 -18.47
C ASN A 188 5.28 -12.32 -19.18
N SER A 189 4.41 -11.51 -18.58
CA SER A 189 3.84 -10.32 -19.23
C SER A 189 4.36 -8.99 -18.70
N VAL A 190 5.37 -9.01 -17.82
CA VAL A 190 5.86 -7.84 -17.06
C VAL A 190 6.52 -6.73 -17.90
N GLU A 191 6.92 -7.00 -19.14
CA GLU A 191 7.61 -6.05 -20.03
C GLU A 191 6.62 -5.12 -20.79
N HIS A 192 5.33 -5.45 -20.80
CA HIS A 192 4.32 -4.85 -21.69
C HIS A 192 3.56 -3.65 -21.08
N THR A 193 4.29 -2.71 -20.46
CA THR A 193 3.71 -1.58 -19.69
C THR A 193 2.81 -0.64 -20.50
N GLN A 194 3.02 -0.52 -21.81
CA GLN A 194 2.19 0.31 -22.69
C GLN A 194 0.74 -0.18 -22.78
N TYR A 195 0.52 -1.50 -22.75
CA TYR A 195 -0.83 -2.08 -22.78
C TYR A 195 -1.60 -1.75 -21.51
N LEU A 196 -0.94 -1.83 -20.34
CA LEU A 196 -1.54 -1.45 -19.06
C LEU A 196 -2.02 0.02 -19.08
N ARG A 197 -1.25 0.94 -19.66
CA ARG A 197 -1.65 2.35 -19.79
C ARG A 197 -2.90 2.53 -20.65
N VAL A 198 -3.01 1.81 -21.76
CA VAL A 198 -4.20 1.85 -22.62
C VAL A 198 -5.44 1.38 -21.87
N TYR A 199 -5.37 0.23 -21.18
CA TYR A 199 -6.50 -0.30 -20.44
C TYR A 199 -6.88 0.57 -19.23
N VAL A 200 -5.92 1.13 -18.50
CA VAL A 200 -6.23 2.10 -17.42
C VAL A 200 -6.92 3.35 -17.99
N GLY A 201 -6.48 3.84 -19.16
CA GLY A 201 -7.16 4.93 -19.86
C GLY A 201 -8.61 4.61 -20.25
N GLN A 202 -8.86 3.41 -20.76
CA GLN A 202 -10.21 2.92 -21.09
C GLN A 202 -11.09 2.78 -19.85
N LEU A 203 -10.56 2.17 -18.78
CA LEU A 203 -11.23 2.04 -17.50
C LEU A 203 -11.62 3.41 -16.94
N ARG A 204 -10.68 4.37 -16.88
CA ARG A 204 -10.96 5.75 -16.44
C ARG A 204 -12.03 6.41 -17.30
N LYS A 205 -11.98 6.24 -18.63
CA LYS A 205 -13.00 6.81 -19.53
C LYS A 205 -14.40 6.29 -19.20
N LYS A 206 -14.55 4.98 -18.97
CA LYS A 206 -15.83 4.35 -18.61
C LYS A 206 -16.33 4.82 -17.24
N LEU A 207 -15.45 4.84 -16.24
CA LEU A 207 -15.80 5.35 -14.91
C LEU A 207 -16.16 6.84 -14.94
N ARG A 208 -15.52 7.64 -15.79
CA ARG A 208 -15.78 9.08 -15.93
C ARG A 208 -17.13 9.39 -16.57
N VAL A 209 -17.53 8.59 -17.56
CA VAL A 209 -18.86 8.72 -18.18
C VAL A 209 -19.97 8.43 -17.15
N ALA A 210 -19.70 7.55 -16.20
CA ALA A 210 -20.65 7.15 -15.17
C ALA A 210 -20.63 8.04 -13.91
N GLY A 211 -19.54 8.79 -13.68
CA GLY A 211 -19.41 9.72 -12.54
C GLY A 211 -17.96 10.15 -12.27
N ASP A 212 -17.66 10.51 -11.04
CA ASP A 212 -16.35 10.99 -10.57
C ASP A 212 -15.37 9.85 -10.18
N ALA A 213 -15.83 8.59 -10.23
CA ALA A 213 -15.04 7.42 -9.81
C ALA A 213 -13.71 7.24 -10.55
N ALA A 214 -13.55 7.85 -11.73
CA ALA A 214 -12.30 7.82 -12.50
C ALA A 214 -11.14 8.53 -11.80
N GLU A 215 -11.44 9.56 -11.00
CA GLU A 215 -10.43 10.37 -10.29
C GLU A 215 -9.76 9.57 -9.16
N ARG A 216 -10.44 8.53 -8.67
CA ARG A 216 -9.88 7.61 -7.66
C ARG A 216 -8.71 6.80 -8.18
N ILE A 217 -8.60 6.56 -9.49
CA ILE A 217 -7.44 5.87 -10.03
C ILE A 217 -6.38 6.94 -10.31
N VAL A 218 -5.37 7.02 -9.45
CA VAL A 218 -4.28 7.99 -9.54
C VAL A 218 -3.06 7.34 -10.20
N THR A 219 -2.41 8.08 -11.09
CA THR A 219 -1.14 7.66 -11.69
C THR A 219 0.00 8.13 -10.82
N GLU A 220 0.89 7.22 -10.48
CA GLU A 220 2.18 7.50 -9.86
C GLU A 220 3.23 7.43 -10.97
N PRO A 221 3.70 8.59 -11.49
CA PRO A 221 4.63 8.63 -12.62
C PRO A 221 5.83 7.71 -12.41
N GLY A 222 6.17 6.92 -13.44
CA GLY A 222 7.24 5.92 -13.41
C GLY A 222 7.00 4.69 -12.53
N VAL A 223 6.17 4.79 -11.49
CA VAL A 223 5.98 3.74 -10.48
C VAL A 223 4.82 2.82 -10.82
N GLY A 224 3.61 3.37 -11.01
CA GLY A 224 2.42 2.57 -11.21
C GLY A 224 1.11 3.33 -10.99
N TYR A 225 0.15 2.69 -10.32
CA TYR A 225 -1.17 3.25 -10.07
C TYR A 225 -1.61 3.01 -8.63
N ARG A 226 -2.43 3.93 -8.10
CA ARG A 226 -3.08 3.82 -6.79
C ARG A 226 -4.58 4.02 -6.94
N PHE A 227 -5.36 3.29 -6.15
CA PHE A 227 -6.79 3.59 -5.98
C PHE A 227 -7.02 4.38 -4.70
N GLU A 228 -7.56 5.59 -4.78
CA GLU A 228 -7.86 6.44 -3.64
C GLU A 228 -9.19 6.09 -3.00
N ILE A 229 -9.16 5.93 -1.68
CA ILE A 229 -10.31 5.48 -0.90
C ILE A 229 -11.12 6.67 -0.39
N THR A 230 -10.47 7.78 -0.11
CA THR A 230 -11.11 9.03 0.32
C THR A 230 -11.41 9.86 -0.93
N ALA A 231 -12.58 10.50 -0.98
CA ALA A 231 -12.84 11.58 -1.92
C ALA A 231 -12.27 12.88 -1.35
#